data_AF-A0A954RJG1-F1
#
_entry.id   AF-A0A954RJG1-F1
#
_cell.length_a   1.000
_cell.length_b   1.000
_cell.length_c   1.000
_cell.angle_alpha   90.00
_cell.angle_beta   90.00
_cell.angle_gamma   90.00
#
_symmetry.space_group_name_H-M   'P 1'
#
loop_
_entity.id
_entity.type
_entity.pdbx_description
1 polymer ?
#
loop_
_entity_poly.entity_id
_entity_poly.type
_entity_poly.pdbx_seq_one_letter_code
_entity_poly.pdbx_strand_id
1 'polypeptide(L)'
;MQQTTDQHNINLSQWTEKLMFASNQNKIEGRLESLTPAKQAGLFLSRLYQAKDLVELRAIDRSGTKSRLVQREYLQPADIVAKFEQIRRVNESQQCEIFVGVNPRNQRRGDKDAVVVVRSIWVDLDNINLDTARNDWQPLVPEPTVIVSSGSGIHAYWKLSEPFVISDRSDRLRFEVMLQRFYADIGSDSVFDVSRVLRLPGTLNYKAWHHSGSSPLPCRLLHANSDNYAIATFDRWFHETTKHAVLLPRKRQLDVKNRRIAEQIVASLDFNTPDRSRRDFAVIAALLRAGISDRWAIYELVKSKSKFKDREPDYFERTYKAACRAIEQGRAVLDEVDCDDERQSSISSETDAHSLLAEPPTREPLGTARRSVTHEFRIGDQLTGTITVGLYPDGRPGEVFLRVGKQGSELSGLMSTIGALTSICLQRGVPVRDLADKFSHVRFEPSGITGNSDVPIAKSVVDYVFRWLGEMFG
;
A
#
# COMPACT_ATOMS: atom_id res chain seq x y z
N MET A 1 -21.74 -16.25 58.27
CA MET A 1 -22.29 -16.14 56.90
C MET A 1 -21.49 -15.08 56.16
N GLN A 2 -20.31 -15.47 55.66
CA GLN A 2 -19.44 -14.63 54.83
C GLN A 2 -18.43 -15.60 54.20
N GLN A 3 -18.67 -15.94 52.94
CA GLN A 3 -17.79 -16.75 52.13
C GLN A 3 -17.69 -16.11 50.74
N THR A 4 -16.45 -16.12 50.25
CA THR A 4 -16.01 -16.10 48.84
C THR A 4 -16.17 -14.80 48.04
N THR A 5 -15.17 -13.92 48.17
CA THR A 5 -14.59 -13.17 47.04
C THR A 5 -13.08 -13.11 47.24
N ASP A 6 -12.40 -14.24 47.03
CA ASP A 6 -10.95 -14.28 46.87
C ASP A 6 -10.62 -15.39 45.87
N GLN A 7 -9.63 -15.12 45.02
CA GLN A 7 -9.20 -15.86 43.82
C GLN A 7 -9.87 -15.41 42.52
N HIS A 8 -9.15 -14.56 41.77
CA HIS A 8 -8.77 -14.76 40.35
C HIS A 8 -7.84 -13.60 39.92
N ASN A 9 -6.80 -13.31 40.71
CA ASN A 9 -5.73 -12.41 40.27
C ASN A 9 -4.72 -13.26 39.47
N ILE A 10 -5.02 -13.48 38.19
CA ILE A 10 -4.14 -14.26 37.30
C ILE A 10 -2.93 -13.38 36.97
N ASN A 11 -1.81 -13.64 37.64
CA ASN A 11 -0.55 -12.96 37.38
C ASN A 11 0.06 -13.45 36.05
N LEU A 12 -0.41 -12.89 34.93
CA LEU A 12 -0.06 -13.27 33.56
C LEU A 12 1.46 -13.40 33.32
N SER A 13 2.31 -12.64 34.02
CA SER A 13 3.77 -12.69 33.87
C SER A 13 4.41 -13.97 34.43
N GLN A 14 3.96 -14.44 35.61
CA GLN A 14 4.43 -15.69 36.21
C GLN A 14 4.01 -16.93 35.40
N TRP A 15 2.86 -16.85 34.73
CA TRP A 15 2.39 -17.91 33.83
C TRP A 15 3.22 -17.96 32.55
N THR A 16 3.62 -16.81 32.00
CA THR A 16 4.47 -16.75 30.81
C THR A 16 5.86 -17.29 31.05
N GLU A 17 6.48 -17.01 32.20
CA GLU A 17 7.83 -17.51 32.52
C GLU A 17 7.88 -19.04 32.55
N LYS A 18 6.87 -19.70 33.15
CA LYS A 18 6.80 -21.17 33.22
C LYS A 18 6.69 -21.86 31.86
N LEU A 19 6.17 -21.20 30.84
CA LEU A 19 6.05 -21.76 29.48
C LEU A 19 7.34 -21.63 28.65
N MET A 20 8.22 -20.67 28.98
CA MET A 20 9.38 -20.29 28.15
C MET A 20 10.66 -21.11 28.40
N PHE A 21 10.77 -21.82 29.52
CA PHE A 21 11.98 -22.60 29.88
C PHE A 21 12.13 -23.95 29.14
N ALA A 22 11.47 -24.17 27.99
CA ALA A 22 11.53 -25.42 27.23
C ALA A 22 12.32 -25.24 25.93
N SER A 23 13.52 -25.79 25.86
CA SER A 23 14.51 -25.63 24.79
C SER A 23 14.23 -26.40 23.48
N ASN A 24 12.98 -26.71 23.14
CA ASN A 24 12.67 -27.42 21.88
C ASN A 24 11.33 -26.98 21.25
N GLN A 25 11.39 -26.46 20.02
CA GLN A 25 10.29 -25.78 19.31
C GLN A 25 9.07 -26.68 19.06
N ASN A 26 9.27 -27.94 18.66
CA ASN A 26 8.19 -28.92 18.48
C ASN A 26 7.44 -29.26 19.79
N LYS A 27 8.12 -29.14 20.93
CA LYS A 27 7.55 -29.37 22.26
C LYS A 27 6.73 -28.16 22.75
N ILE A 28 7.02 -26.97 22.22
CA ILE A 28 6.28 -25.73 22.49
C ILE A 28 4.99 -25.70 21.67
N GLU A 29 5.05 -25.98 20.36
CA GLU A 29 3.85 -25.99 19.49
C GLU A 29 2.81 -27.02 20.00
N GLY A 30 3.22 -28.25 20.32
CA GLY A 30 2.31 -29.24 20.94
C GLY A 30 1.78 -28.87 22.32
N ARG A 31 2.48 -28.00 23.07
CA ARG A 31 1.97 -27.44 24.35
C ARG A 31 1.01 -26.27 24.14
N LEU A 32 1.20 -25.45 23.11
CA LEU A 32 0.31 -24.34 22.79
C LEU A 32 -1.07 -24.86 22.35
N GLU A 33 -1.11 -25.94 21.57
CA GLU A 33 -2.37 -26.60 21.20
C GLU A 33 -3.15 -27.15 22.40
N SER A 34 -2.45 -27.54 23.47
CA SER A 34 -3.08 -28.03 24.70
C SER A 34 -3.65 -26.92 25.60
N LEU A 35 -3.35 -25.65 25.30
CA LEU A 35 -3.87 -24.53 26.07
C LEU A 35 -5.37 -24.34 25.86
N THR A 36 -6.07 -24.06 26.95
CA THR A 36 -7.48 -23.64 26.87
C THR A 36 -7.61 -22.35 26.04
N PRO A 37 -8.74 -22.13 25.37
CA PRO A 37 -8.99 -20.89 24.61
C PRO A 37 -8.66 -19.59 25.37
N ALA A 38 -9.09 -19.49 26.63
CA ALA A 38 -8.78 -18.35 27.48
C ALA A 38 -7.28 -18.17 27.74
N LYS A 39 -6.53 -19.27 27.90
CA LYS A 39 -5.06 -19.23 28.07
C LYS A 39 -4.36 -18.82 26.78
N GLN A 40 -4.84 -19.23 25.61
CA GLN A 40 -4.32 -18.78 24.33
C GLN A 40 -4.50 -17.26 24.17
N ALA A 41 -5.70 -16.74 24.45
CA ALA A 41 -5.97 -15.31 24.42
C ALA A 41 -5.12 -14.53 25.44
N GLY A 42 -4.99 -15.04 26.66
CA GLY A 42 -4.17 -14.42 27.70
C GLY A 42 -2.68 -14.35 27.32
N LEU A 43 -2.13 -15.42 26.75
CA LEU A 43 -0.75 -15.44 26.27
C LEU A 43 -0.56 -14.48 25.08
N PHE A 44 -1.48 -14.48 24.12
CA PHE A 44 -1.46 -13.53 23.00
C PHE A 44 -1.43 -12.07 23.48
N LEU A 45 -2.32 -11.72 24.42
CA LEU A 45 -2.44 -10.37 24.93
C LEU A 45 -1.21 -9.95 25.76
N SER A 46 -0.68 -10.86 26.60
CA SER A 46 0.48 -10.55 27.43
C SER A 46 1.76 -10.37 26.62
N ARG A 47 1.86 -11.00 25.44
CA ARG A 47 2.98 -10.77 24.53
C ARG A 47 2.88 -9.42 23.86
N LEU A 48 1.73 -9.03 23.33
CA LEU A 48 1.63 -7.86 22.45
C LEU A 48 1.31 -6.53 23.15
N TYR A 49 0.66 -6.56 24.32
CA TYR A 49 0.14 -5.36 24.99
C TYR A 49 0.78 -5.12 26.36
N GLN A 50 0.73 -3.88 26.83
CA GLN A 50 0.98 -3.51 28.22
C GLN A 50 -0.31 -3.55 29.04
N ALA A 51 -0.16 -3.73 30.36
CA ALA A 51 -1.30 -3.90 31.27
C ALA A 51 -2.34 -2.76 31.22
N LYS A 52 -1.91 -1.52 30.97
CA LYS A 52 -2.79 -0.34 30.92
C LYS A 52 -3.29 0.01 29.52
N ASP A 53 -2.94 -0.77 28.51
CA ASP A 53 -3.42 -0.52 27.17
C ASP A 53 -4.93 -0.62 27.08
N LEU A 54 -5.51 0.27 26.30
CA LEU A 54 -6.91 0.19 25.94
C LEU A 54 -7.03 -0.54 24.60
N VAL A 55 -7.40 -1.81 24.64
CA VAL A 55 -7.52 -2.68 23.47
C VAL A 55 -8.95 -2.61 22.95
N GLU A 56 -9.11 -2.29 21.66
CA GLU A 56 -10.40 -2.34 20.99
C GLU A 56 -10.79 -3.80 20.74
N LEU A 57 -11.99 -4.20 21.16
CA LEU A 57 -12.58 -5.50 20.89
C LEU A 57 -13.86 -5.31 20.06
N ARG A 58 -13.98 -6.04 18.94
CA ARG A 58 -15.15 -6.00 18.06
C ARG A 58 -15.71 -7.40 17.84
N ALA A 59 -17.01 -7.55 18.05
CA ALA A 59 -17.77 -8.69 17.53
C ALA A 59 -18.44 -8.24 16.23
N ILE A 60 -18.16 -8.90 15.12
CA ILE A 60 -18.65 -8.54 13.79
C ILE A 60 -19.34 -9.75 13.17
N ASP A 61 -20.61 -9.58 12.83
CA ASP A 61 -21.40 -10.52 12.06
C ASP A 61 -21.17 -10.26 10.57
N ARG A 62 -20.77 -11.31 9.84
CA ARG A 62 -20.48 -11.27 8.41
C ARG A 62 -21.40 -12.18 7.57
N SER A 63 -22.53 -12.61 8.13
CA SER A 63 -23.50 -13.45 7.43
C SER A 63 -24.19 -12.75 6.25
N GLY A 64 -24.37 -11.44 6.33
CA GLY A 64 -25.05 -10.64 5.31
C GLY A 64 -24.11 -9.96 4.31
N THR A 65 -24.70 -9.39 3.25
CA THR A 65 -24.01 -8.58 2.23
C THR A 65 -23.23 -7.38 2.78
N LYS A 66 -23.50 -6.96 4.02
CA LYS A 66 -22.73 -5.95 4.75
C LYS A 66 -22.37 -6.51 6.13
N SER A 67 -21.12 -6.34 6.53
CA SER A 67 -20.70 -6.63 7.91
C SER A 67 -21.48 -5.76 8.90
N ARG A 68 -22.02 -6.39 9.95
CA ARG A 68 -22.77 -5.75 11.02
C ARG A 68 -21.96 -5.79 12.31
N LEU A 69 -21.80 -4.63 12.95
CA LEU A 69 -21.19 -4.57 14.28
C LEU A 69 -22.17 -5.11 15.31
N VAL A 70 -21.82 -6.20 15.98
CA VAL A 70 -22.62 -6.80 17.06
C VAL A 70 -22.30 -6.09 18.37
N GLN A 71 -21.00 -5.93 18.66
CA GLN A 71 -20.52 -5.35 19.90
C GLN A 71 -19.17 -4.66 19.68
N ARG A 72 -18.94 -3.55 20.37
CA ARG A 72 -17.64 -2.90 20.45
C ARG A 72 -17.35 -2.50 21.89
N GLU A 73 -16.20 -2.93 22.39
CA GLU A 73 -15.70 -2.57 23.70
C GLU A 73 -14.26 -2.10 23.62
N TYR A 74 -13.82 -1.42 24.67
CA TYR A 74 -12.44 -1.00 24.86
C TYR A 74 -12.04 -1.38 26.28
N LEU A 75 -11.14 -2.35 26.39
CA LEU A 75 -10.84 -3.08 27.62
C LEU A 75 -9.34 -3.19 27.82
N GLN A 76 -8.90 -3.29 29.07
CA GLN A 76 -7.52 -3.66 29.34
C GLN A 76 -7.30 -5.15 29.07
N PRO A 77 -6.06 -5.58 28.78
CA PRO A 77 -5.75 -6.99 28.53
C PRO A 77 -6.29 -7.94 29.62
N ALA A 78 -6.14 -7.58 30.90
CA ALA A 78 -6.64 -8.39 32.01
C ALA A 78 -8.16 -8.53 32.00
N ASP A 79 -8.90 -7.48 31.64
CA ASP A 79 -10.36 -7.51 31.55
C ASP A 79 -10.85 -8.38 30.39
N ILE A 80 -10.13 -8.40 29.26
CA ILE A 80 -10.44 -9.28 28.13
C ILE A 80 -10.29 -10.75 28.56
N VAL A 81 -9.22 -11.08 29.28
CA VAL A 81 -9.00 -12.44 29.81
C VAL A 81 -10.08 -12.81 30.82
N ALA A 82 -10.41 -11.92 31.76
CA ALA A 82 -11.44 -12.15 32.76
C ALA A 82 -12.84 -12.37 32.13
N LYS A 83 -13.14 -11.64 31.05
CA LYS A 83 -14.41 -11.74 30.30
C LYS A 83 -14.39 -12.78 29.17
N PHE A 84 -13.31 -13.55 29.00
CA PHE A 84 -13.11 -14.35 27.80
C PHE A 84 -14.25 -15.34 27.52
N GLU A 85 -14.78 -16.01 28.55
CA GLU A 85 -15.90 -16.94 28.37
C GLU A 85 -17.20 -16.23 27.95
N GLN A 86 -17.41 -14.98 28.38
CA GLN A 86 -18.55 -14.18 27.91
C GLN A 86 -18.36 -13.78 26.44
N ILE A 87 -17.15 -13.36 26.05
CA ILE A 87 -16.78 -13.04 24.67
C ILE A 87 -17.00 -14.27 23.77
N ARG A 88 -16.61 -15.46 24.24
CA ARG A 88 -16.80 -16.72 23.52
C ARG A 88 -18.28 -17.10 23.39
N ARG A 89 -19.10 -16.90 24.42
CA ARG A 89 -20.55 -17.07 24.30
C ARG A 89 -21.17 -16.15 23.26
N VAL A 90 -20.72 -14.90 23.15
CA VAL A 90 -21.18 -13.98 22.08
C VAL A 90 -20.74 -14.51 20.71
N ASN A 91 -19.46 -14.88 20.56
CA ASN A 91 -18.91 -15.48 19.33
C ASN A 91 -19.74 -16.68 18.84
N GLU A 92 -20.11 -17.59 19.74
CA GLU A 92 -20.86 -18.80 19.42
C GLU A 92 -22.36 -18.55 19.21
N SER A 93 -23.02 -17.88 20.16
CA SER A 93 -24.47 -17.66 20.11
C SER A 93 -24.92 -16.70 19.00
N GLN A 94 -24.07 -15.72 18.64
CA GLN A 94 -24.35 -14.76 17.58
C GLN A 94 -23.68 -15.12 16.25
N GLN A 95 -22.94 -16.24 16.19
CA GLN A 95 -22.22 -16.70 15.00
C GLN A 95 -21.38 -15.61 14.32
N CYS A 96 -20.74 -14.77 15.15
CA CYS A 96 -20.00 -13.58 14.73
C CYS A 96 -18.50 -13.73 15.01
N GLU A 97 -17.65 -13.09 14.23
CA GLU A 97 -16.19 -13.13 14.43
C GLU A 97 -15.73 -12.12 15.51
N ILE A 98 -14.74 -12.50 16.32
CA ILE A 98 -14.15 -11.63 17.35
C ILE A 98 -12.80 -11.10 16.89
N PHE A 99 -12.68 -9.78 16.86
CA PHE A 99 -11.47 -9.06 16.48
C PHE A 99 -10.93 -8.22 17.64
N VAL A 100 -9.61 -8.05 17.66
CA VAL A 100 -8.89 -7.11 18.52
C VAL A 100 -8.09 -6.13 17.68
N GLY A 101 -8.10 -4.85 18.06
CA GLY A 101 -7.27 -3.83 17.43
C GLY A 101 -5.80 -4.10 17.69
N VAL A 102 -5.01 -4.25 16.62
CA VAL A 102 -3.59 -4.66 16.71
C VAL A 102 -2.77 -3.69 17.58
N ASN A 103 -3.11 -2.41 17.51
CA ASN A 103 -2.50 -1.36 18.32
C ASN A 103 -3.50 -0.83 19.36
N PRO A 104 -3.03 -0.46 20.56
CA PRO A 104 -3.89 0.12 21.58
C PRO A 104 -4.47 1.47 21.14
N ARG A 105 -5.54 1.88 21.82
CA ARG A 105 -6.19 3.17 21.61
C ARG A 105 -5.87 4.12 22.77
N ASN A 106 -5.76 5.42 22.51
CA ASN A 106 -5.71 6.43 23.58
C ASN A 106 -7.10 6.88 24.05
N GLN A 107 -8.14 6.55 23.28
CA GLN A 107 -9.54 6.94 23.49
C GLN A 107 -10.45 5.77 23.11
N ARG A 108 -11.70 5.79 23.58
CA ARG A 108 -12.73 4.79 23.26
C ARG A 108 -13.29 4.99 21.83
N ARG A 109 -12.41 5.07 20.83
CA ARG A 109 -12.72 5.25 19.41
C ARG A 109 -11.95 4.23 18.56
N GLY A 110 -12.56 3.85 17.44
CA GLY A 110 -12.05 2.79 16.56
C GLY A 110 -11.46 3.32 15.25
N ASP A 111 -11.33 4.64 15.14
CA ASP A 111 -10.67 5.33 14.05
C ASP A 111 -9.15 5.41 14.30
N LYS A 112 -8.40 5.69 13.24
CA LYS A 112 -6.94 5.79 13.30
C LYS A 112 -6.40 6.95 14.13
N ASP A 113 -7.20 7.98 14.41
CA ASP A 113 -6.76 9.08 15.27
C ASP A 113 -6.67 8.67 16.75
N ALA A 114 -7.35 7.59 17.12
CA ALA A 114 -7.20 6.98 18.43
C ALA A 114 -5.90 6.17 18.59
N VAL A 115 -5.13 5.95 17.52
CA VAL A 115 -3.86 5.21 17.55
C VAL A 115 -2.69 6.19 17.60
N VAL A 116 -2.07 6.26 18.78
CA VAL A 116 -0.90 7.13 19.04
C VAL A 116 0.39 6.36 19.28
N VAL A 117 0.32 5.04 19.43
CA VAL A 117 1.48 4.16 19.54
C VAL A 117 1.25 2.89 18.75
N VAL A 118 2.30 2.44 18.08
CA VAL A 118 2.35 1.15 17.39
C VAL A 118 3.27 0.23 18.18
N ARG A 119 2.73 -0.92 18.59
CA ARG A 119 3.45 -1.90 19.43
C ARG A 119 4.11 -3.01 18.65
N SER A 120 3.60 -3.30 17.47
CA SER A 120 4.05 -4.41 16.65
C SER A 120 3.94 -4.02 15.19
N ILE A 121 4.77 -4.64 14.36
CA ILE A 121 4.50 -4.80 12.93
C ILE A 121 3.73 -6.12 12.78
N TRP A 122 2.80 -6.21 11.85
CA TRP A 122 1.94 -7.38 11.70
C TRP A 122 1.69 -7.70 10.23
N VAL A 123 1.24 -8.91 9.94
CA VAL A 123 0.68 -9.28 8.62
C VAL A 123 -0.60 -10.08 8.79
N ASP A 124 -1.42 -10.06 7.76
CA ASP A 124 -2.67 -10.82 7.65
C ASP A 124 -2.68 -11.55 6.30
N LEU A 125 -2.41 -12.85 6.36
CA LEU A 125 -2.22 -13.70 5.18
C LEU A 125 -3.41 -14.65 5.05
N ASP A 126 -4.23 -14.45 4.03
CA ASP A 126 -5.39 -15.29 3.76
C ASP A 126 -5.02 -16.50 2.87
N ASN A 127 -5.61 -17.66 3.18
CA ASN A 127 -5.48 -18.92 2.43
C ASN A 127 -4.05 -19.48 2.31
N ILE A 128 -3.22 -19.28 3.35
CA ILE A 128 -1.87 -19.82 3.44
C ILE A 128 -1.70 -20.67 4.71
N ASN A 129 -0.82 -21.68 4.66
CA ASN A 129 -0.40 -22.46 5.84
C ASN A 129 0.87 -21.87 6.47
N LEU A 130 1.19 -22.29 7.69
CA LEU A 130 2.32 -21.74 8.45
C LEU A 130 3.67 -21.95 7.76
N ASP A 131 3.92 -23.14 7.21
CA ASP A 131 5.22 -23.47 6.60
C ASP A 131 5.48 -22.61 5.35
N THR A 132 4.46 -22.45 4.51
CA THR A 132 4.55 -21.60 3.32
C THR A 132 4.77 -20.15 3.73
N ALA A 133 4.00 -19.67 4.71
CA ALA A 133 4.12 -18.31 5.20
C ALA A 133 5.52 -18.04 5.82
N ARG A 134 6.06 -19.01 6.58
CA ARG A 134 7.43 -18.96 7.11
C ARG A 134 8.47 -18.85 6.00
N ASN A 135 8.35 -19.65 4.96
CA ASN A 135 9.27 -19.60 3.82
C ASN A 135 9.27 -18.22 3.13
N ASP A 136 8.12 -17.53 3.10
CA ASP A 136 8.00 -16.22 2.45
C ASP A 136 8.66 -15.11 3.29
N TRP A 137 8.48 -15.07 4.61
CA TRP A 137 9.04 -13.99 5.45
C TRP A 137 10.45 -14.24 5.97
N GLN A 138 10.87 -15.50 6.17
CA GLN A 138 12.16 -15.84 6.78
C GLN A 138 13.38 -15.24 6.07
N PRO A 139 13.41 -15.10 4.72
CA PRO A 139 14.51 -14.42 4.03
C PRO A 139 14.55 -12.90 4.27
N LEU A 140 13.46 -12.31 4.76
CA LEU A 140 13.26 -10.86 4.81
C LEU A 140 13.32 -10.32 6.25
N VAL A 141 12.76 -11.06 7.20
CA VAL A 141 12.64 -10.68 8.62
C VAL A 141 12.80 -11.90 9.53
N PRO A 142 13.22 -11.70 10.80
CA PRO A 142 13.28 -12.78 11.79
C PRO A 142 11.91 -13.39 12.09
N GLU A 143 11.88 -14.49 12.86
CA GLU A 143 10.64 -15.16 13.23
C GLU A 143 9.69 -14.21 14.03
N PRO A 144 8.37 -14.22 13.77
CA PRO A 144 7.43 -13.39 14.53
C PRO A 144 7.43 -13.68 16.03
N THR A 145 7.16 -12.65 16.85
CA THR A 145 6.93 -12.79 18.29
C THR A 145 5.72 -13.65 18.60
N VAL A 146 4.65 -13.49 17.80
CA VAL A 146 3.38 -14.21 17.94
C VAL A 146 2.87 -14.62 16.56
N ILE A 147 2.39 -15.85 16.44
CA ILE A 147 1.72 -16.36 15.22
C ILE A 147 0.37 -16.96 15.60
N VAL A 148 -0.67 -16.57 14.88
CA VAL A 148 -2.06 -17.02 15.08
C VAL A 148 -2.58 -17.62 13.78
N SER A 149 -3.11 -18.84 13.83
CA SER A 149 -4.01 -19.33 12.81
C SER A 149 -5.32 -18.56 12.91
N SER A 150 -5.71 -17.86 11.85
CA SER A 150 -6.97 -17.12 11.79
C SER A 150 -8.16 -18.02 11.47
N GLY A 151 -7.94 -19.34 11.38
CA GLY A 151 -8.88 -20.33 10.86
C GLY A 151 -8.88 -20.43 9.34
N SER A 152 -8.55 -19.36 8.60
CA SER A 152 -8.48 -19.35 7.12
C SER A 152 -7.15 -18.85 6.59
N GLY A 153 -6.13 -18.73 7.44
CA GLY A 153 -4.87 -18.07 7.12
C GLY A 153 -4.01 -17.85 8.36
N ILE A 154 -3.02 -16.97 8.26
CA ILE A 154 -2.03 -16.70 9.30
C ILE A 154 -1.99 -15.20 9.63
N HIS A 155 -2.03 -14.87 10.91
CA HIS A 155 -1.60 -13.57 11.42
C HIS A 155 -0.24 -13.74 12.08
N ALA A 156 0.72 -12.88 11.76
CA ALA A 156 2.02 -12.84 12.41
C ALA A 156 2.29 -11.43 12.95
N TYR A 157 2.96 -11.35 14.11
CA TYR A 157 3.25 -10.10 14.83
C TYR A 157 4.70 -10.07 15.27
N TRP A 158 5.42 -9.00 14.92
CA TRP A 158 6.75 -8.68 15.41
C TRP A 158 6.62 -7.54 16.41
N LYS A 159 6.72 -7.86 17.70
CA LYS A 159 6.65 -6.86 18.75
C LYS A 159 7.88 -5.96 18.70
N LEU A 160 7.66 -4.66 18.77
CA LEU A 160 8.74 -3.69 18.84
C LEU A 160 9.30 -3.64 20.27
N SER A 161 10.63 -3.56 20.39
CA SER A 161 11.31 -3.36 21.67
C SER A 161 10.95 -2.00 22.27
N GLU A 162 10.89 -0.98 21.42
CA GLU A 162 10.38 0.36 21.74
C GLU A 162 9.18 0.66 20.84
N PRO A 163 8.04 1.12 21.39
CA PRO A 163 6.87 1.42 20.59
C PRO A 163 7.14 2.59 19.64
N PHE A 164 6.66 2.49 18.40
CA PHE A 164 6.69 3.61 17.47
C PHE A 164 5.58 4.60 17.85
N VAL A 165 5.96 5.80 18.28
CA VAL A 165 5.02 6.86 18.68
C VAL A 165 4.56 7.62 17.43
N ILE A 166 3.25 7.75 17.27
CA ILE A 166 2.64 8.57 16.22
C ILE A 166 2.33 9.94 16.83
N SER A 167 3.22 10.89 16.60
CA SER A 167 3.06 12.25 17.12
C SER A 167 2.16 13.09 16.22
N ASP A 168 2.22 12.83 14.91
CA ASP A 168 1.45 13.56 13.90
C ASP A 168 1.01 12.68 12.73
N ARG A 169 0.40 13.33 11.72
CA ARG A 169 -0.07 12.67 10.49
C ARG A 169 1.10 12.16 9.62
N SER A 170 2.25 12.81 9.67
CA SER A 170 3.44 12.43 8.90
C SER A 170 4.03 11.14 9.43
N ASP A 171 4.14 10.98 10.75
CA ASP A 171 4.55 9.74 11.40
C ASP A 171 3.63 8.58 11.03
N ARG A 172 2.31 8.82 11.08
CA ARG A 172 1.32 7.81 10.67
C ARG A 172 1.49 7.42 9.21
N LEU A 173 1.59 8.40 8.31
CA LEU A 173 1.77 8.15 6.89
C LEU A 173 3.07 7.38 6.62
N ARG A 174 4.17 7.77 7.29
CA ARG A 174 5.46 7.09 7.20
C ARG A 174 5.33 5.62 7.59
N PHE A 175 4.62 5.34 8.68
CA PHE A 175 4.40 3.97 9.14
C PHE A 175 3.47 3.17 8.21
N GLU A 176 2.36 3.77 7.75
CA GLU A 176 1.42 3.13 6.81
C GLU A 176 2.10 2.81 5.46
N VAL A 177 2.96 3.69 4.96
CA VAL A 177 3.77 3.45 3.75
C VAL A 177 4.78 2.32 3.97
N MET A 178 5.42 2.28 5.13
CA MET A 178 6.30 1.17 5.49
C MET A 178 5.53 -0.16 5.51
N LEU A 179 4.38 -0.23 6.18
CA LEU A 179 3.53 -1.42 6.20
C LEU A 179 3.10 -1.82 4.79
N GLN A 180 2.71 -0.87 3.94
CA GLN A 180 2.32 -1.15 2.56
C GLN A 180 3.45 -1.87 1.79
N ARG A 181 4.70 -1.43 1.96
CA ARG A 181 5.87 -2.03 1.30
C ARG A 181 6.21 -3.39 1.90
N PHE A 182 6.19 -3.49 3.22
CA PHE A 182 6.38 -4.75 3.93
C PHE A 182 5.37 -5.81 3.48
N TYR A 183 4.12 -5.41 3.29
CA TYR A 183 3.04 -6.30 2.84
C TYR A 183 3.21 -6.71 1.39
N ALA A 184 3.71 -5.82 0.53
CA ALA A 184 3.99 -6.14 -0.86
C ALA A 184 5.07 -7.22 -0.99
N ASP A 185 6.11 -7.16 -0.14
CA ASP A 185 7.19 -8.15 -0.15
C ASP A 185 6.77 -9.49 0.45
N ILE A 186 5.95 -9.50 1.52
CA ILE A 186 5.49 -10.74 2.18
C ILE A 186 4.25 -11.35 1.50
N GLY A 187 3.54 -10.58 0.66
CA GLY A 187 2.28 -11.03 0.05
C GLY A 187 1.07 -10.92 0.97
N SER A 188 1.08 -9.97 1.91
CA SER A 188 -0.02 -9.70 2.84
C SER A 188 -1.17 -8.90 2.20
N ASP A 189 -2.35 -9.00 2.81
CA ASP A 189 -3.54 -8.23 2.44
C ASP A 189 -3.26 -6.74 2.28
N SER A 190 -3.87 -6.08 1.28
CA SER A 190 -3.56 -4.69 0.90
C SER A 190 -4.08 -3.61 1.87
N VAL A 191 -4.38 -3.94 3.12
CA VAL A 191 -4.95 -3.02 4.12
C VAL A 191 -3.97 -2.81 5.26
N PHE A 192 -3.25 -1.70 5.17
CA PHE A 192 -2.11 -1.35 6.01
C PHE A 192 -2.39 -0.19 6.99
N ASP A 193 -3.66 0.05 7.34
CA ASP A 193 -4.06 1.12 8.26
C ASP A 193 -3.74 0.76 9.73
N VAL A 194 -3.23 1.72 10.50
CA VAL A 194 -2.79 1.51 11.90
C VAL A 194 -3.91 1.12 12.87
N SER A 195 -5.18 1.35 12.50
CA SER A 195 -6.36 0.93 13.25
C SER A 195 -6.82 -0.49 12.94
N ARG A 196 -6.05 -1.28 12.15
CA ARG A 196 -6.38 -2.67 11.81
C ARG A 196 -6.80 -3.48 13.03
N VAL A 197 -7.82 -4.32 12.83
CA VAL A 197 -8.30 -5.30 13.81
C VAL A 197 -8.10 -6.69 13.22
N LEU A 198 -7.63 -7.66 14.02
CA LEU A 198 -7.35 -9.04 13.62
C LEU A 198 -7.99 -10.03 14.61
N ARG A 199 -8.21 -11.27 14.18
CA ARG A 199 -8.96 -12.26 14.99
C ARG A 199 -8.23 -12.61 16.29
N LEU A 200 -9.00 -12.69 17.38
CA LEU A 200 -8.51 -13.09 18.70
C LEU A 200 -8.36 -14.62 18.79
N PRO A 201 -7.18 -15.18 19.10
CA PRO A 201 -7.03 -16.62 19.32
C PRO A 201 -7.92 -17.13 20.46
N GLY A 202 -8.35 -18.38 20.35
CA GLY A 202 -9.33 -19.00 21.24
C GLY A 202 -10.80 -18.75 20.84
N THR A 203 -11.05 -18.02 19.75
CA THR A 203 -12.41 -17.79 19.21
C THR A 203 -12.62 -18.51 17.88
N LEU A 204 -13.86 -18.58 17.40
CA LEU A 204 -14.25 -19.23 16.14
C LEU A 204 -14.38 -18.21 15.00
N ASN A 205 -13.87 -18.59 13.84
CA ASN A 205 -14.02 -17.91 12.56
C ASN A 205 -15.21 -18.51 11.78
N TYR A 206 -16.22 -17.67 11.52
CA TYR A 206 -17.44 -18.05 10.81
C TYR A 206 -17.43 -17.70 9.31
N LYS A 207 -16.30 -17.21 8.75
CA LYS A 207 -16.19 -16.83 7.33
C LYS A 207 -16.62 -17.97 6.42
N ALA A 208 -16.05 -19.17 6.55
CA ALA A 208 -16.43 -20.32 5.72
C ALA A 208 -17.87 -20.80 6.00
N TRP A 209 -18.32 -20.78 7.26
CA TRP A 209 -19.68 -21.16 7.64
C TRP A 209 -20.74 -20.35 6.90
N HIS A 210 -20.57 -19.02 6.83
CA HIS A 210 -21.53 -18.14 6.16
C HIS A 210 -21.52 -18.28 4.63
N HIS A 211 -20.40 -18.70 4.01
CA HIS A 211 -20.30 -18.84 2.55
C HIS A 211 -20.66 -20.23 2.03
N SER A 212 -20.32 -21.29 2.76
CA SER A 212 -20.43 -22.68 2.29
C SER A 212 -21.11 -23.63 3.29
N GLY A 213 -21.60 -23.14 4.43
CA GLY A 213 -22.19 -23.97 5.49
C GLY A 213 -21.18 -24.90 6.18
N SER A 214 -19.88 -24.68 5.97
CA SER A 214 -18.80 -25.48 6.57
C SER A 214 -18.61 -25.14 8.03
N SER A 215 -18.22 -26.10 8.87
CA SER A 215 -18.02 -25.86 10.31
C SER A 215 -17.09 -24.65 10.57
N PRO A 216 -17.42 -23.80 11.57
CA PRO A 216 -16.56 -22.67 11.95
C PRO A 216 -15.15 -23.14 12.31
N LEU A 217 -14.14 -22.38 11.88
CA LEU A 217 -12.74 -22.76 12.04
C LEU A 217 -12.15 -22.08 13.29
N PRO A 218 -11.44 -22.80 14.17
CA PRO A 218 -10.88 -22.20 15.37
C PRO A 218 -9.71 -21.28 15.03
N CYS A 219 -9.70 -20.08 15.62
CA CYS A 219 -8.52 -19.23 15.67
C CYS A 219 -7.60 -19.75 16.78
N ARG A 220 -6.36 -20.11 16.44
CA ARG A 220 -5.43 -20.76 17.38
C ARG A 220 -4.12 -20.01 17.49
N LEU A 221 -3.60 -19.91 18.70
CA LEU A 221 -2.22 -19.46 18.90
C LEU A 221 -1.27 -20.59 18.48
N LEU A 222 -0.49 -20.36 17.43
CA LEU A 222 0.46 -21.35 16.90
C LEU A 222 1.85 -21.18 17.51
N HIS A 223 2.28 -19.93 17.72
CA HIS A 223 3.60 -19.61 18.24
C HIS A 223 3.54 -18.36 19.12
N ALA A 224 4.35 -18.34 20.18
CA ALA A 224 4.54 -17.18 21.04
C ALA A 224 5.90 -17.26 21.77
N ASN A 225 6.79 -16.32 21.50
CA ASN A 225 8.09 -16.20 22.19
C ASN A 225 8.21 -14.84 22.93
N SER A 226 9.40 -14.50 23.41
CA SER A 226 9.69 -13.23 24.12
C SER A 226 10.44 -12.21 23.25
N ASP A 227 10.63 -12.51 21.98
CA ASP A 227 11.49 -11.71 21.11
C ASP A 227 10.82 -10.37 20.84
N ASN A 228 11.61 -9.30 20.94
CA ASN A 228 11.21 -7.95 20.61
C ASN A 228 12.24 -7.37 19.65
N TYR A 229 11.79 -6.54 18.73
CA TYR A 229 12.59 -6.09 17.60
C TYR A 229 12.75 -4.58 17.62
N ALA A 230 13.96 -4.09 17.38
CA ALA A 230 14.16 -2.67 17.13
C ALA A 230 13.41 -2.28 15.86
N ILE A 231 12.89 -1.05 15.80
CA ILE A 231 12.26 -0.55 14.56
C ILE A 231 13.21 -0.63 13.36
N ALA A 232 14.51 -0.50 13.62
CA ALA A 232 15.58 -0.59 12.63
C ALA A 232 15.63 -1.94 11.88
N THR A 233 15.12 -3.02 12.48
CA THR A 233 14.94 -4.31 11.80
C THR A 233 14.08 -4.18 10.53
N PHE A 234 13.26 -3.13 10.45
CA PHE A 234 12.34 -2.87 9.35
C PHE A 234 12.73 -1.65 8.51
N ASP A 235 13.94 -1.11 8.69
CA ASP A 235 14.38 0.15 8.06
C ASP A 235 14.35 0.10 6.53
N ARG A 236 14.58 -1.07 5.92
CA ARG A 236 14.51 -1.23 4.45
C ARG A 236 13.16 -0.74 3.89
N TRP A 237 12.06 -0.99 4.60
CA TRP A 237 10.74 -0.55 4.17
C TRP A 237 10.46 0.93 4.51
N PHE A 238 11.16 1.51 5.48
CA PHE A 238 11.12 2.94 5.77
C PHE A 238 11.93 3.78 4.77
N HIS A 239 13.09 3.29 4.33
CA HIS A 239 14.11 4.09 3.65
C HIS A 239 14.32 3.76 2.17
N GLU A 240 13.70 2.70 1.63
CA GLU A 240 13.76 2.47 0.19
C GLU A 240 13.12 3.64 -0.58
N THR A 241 13.99 4.33 -1.30
CA THR A 241 13.64 5.31 -2.30
C THR A 241 14.06 4.75 -3.66
N THR A 242 13.05 4.55 -4.52
CA THR A 242 13.12 4.55 -5.99
C THR A 242 13.69 3.33 -6.74
N LYS A 243 12.83 2.32 -6.93
CA LYS A 243 12.36 1.99 -8.29
C LYS A 243 10.84 2.08 -8.48
N HIS A 244 10.05 1.99 -7.42
CA HIS A 244 8.61 2.26 -7.49
C HIS A 244 8.17 3.10 -6.30
N ALA A 245 8.18 4.43 -6.48
CA ALA A 245 7.26 5.26 -5.74
C ALA A 245 5.85 4.81 -6.16
N VAL A 246 5.24 3.94 -5.36
CA VAL A 246 3.80 3.70 -5.40
C VAL A 246 3.18 5.03 -4.98
N LEU A 247 2.92 5.87 -5.99
CA LEU A 247 1.74 6.72 -5.96
C LEU A 247 0.61 5.83 -5.43
N LEU A 248 0.07 6.15 -4.26
CA LEU A 248 -1.28 5.73 -3.92
C LEU A 248 -2.10 5.89 -5.20
N PRO A 249 -2.74 4.83 -5.73
CA PRO A 249 -3.38 4.93 -7.02
C PRO A 249 -4.46 6.00 -6.94
N ARG A 250 -4.12 7.21 -7.43
CA ARG A 250 -5.13 8.13 -7.94
C ARG A 250 -5.84 7.34 -9.01
N LYS A 251 -7.18 7.33 -8.98
CA LYS A 251 -8.03 6.80 -10.06
C LYS A 251 -7.40 7.18 -11.41
N ARG A 252 -6.66 6.27 -12.04
CA ARG A 252 -6.14 6.48 -13.38
C ARG A 252 -7.35 6.31 -14.28
N GLN A 253 -7.92 7.42 -14.74
CA GLN A 253 -8.79 7.35 -15.90
C GLN A 253 -7.94 6.77 -17.04
N LEU A 254 -8.44 5.70 -17.66
CA LEU A 254 -7.89 5.20 -18.92
C LEU A 254 -7.79 6.39 -19.88
N ASP A 255 -6.64 6.58 -20.52
CA ASP A 255 -6.54 7.59 -21.57
C ASP A 255 -7.54 7.27 -22.70
N VAL A 256 -7.90 8.27 -23.51
CA VAL A 256 -8.95 8.17 -24.53
C VAL A 256 -8.68 7.03 -25.54
N LYS A 257 -7.41 6.75 -25.85
CA LYS A 257 -7.01 5.71 -26.80
C LYS A 257 -7.15 4.31 -26.18
N ASN A 258 -6.63 4.13 -24.97
CA ASN A 258 -6.74 2.89 -24.20
C ASN A 258 -8.19 2.57 -23.81
N ARG A 259 -9.01 3.59 -23.58
CA ARG A 259 -10.44 3.42 -23.31
C ARG A 259 -11.19 2.84 -24.52
N ARG A 260 -10.95 3.35 -25.73
CA ARG A 260 -11.60 2.85 -26.95
C ARG A 260 -11.22 1.40 -27.26
N ILE A 261 -9.94 1.07 -27.11
CA ILE A 261 -9.43 -0.30 -27.27
C ILE A 261 -10.04 -1.23 -26.21
N ALA A 262 -10.10 -0.78 -24.95
CA ALA A 262 -10.70 -1.55 -23.87
C ALA A 262 -12.19 -1.82 -24.10
N GLU A 263 -12.96 -0.80 -24.52
CA GLU A 263 -14.38 -0.92 -24.81
C GLU A 263 -14.63 -1.92 -25.96
N GLN A 264 -13.78 -1.93 -26.99
CA GLN A 264 -13.85 -2.92 -28.08
C GLN A 264 -13.57 -4.35 -27.59
N ILE A 265 -12.55 -4.54 -26.75
CA ILE A 265 -12.22 -5.86 -26.19
C ILE A 265 -13.35 -6.36 -25.27
N VAL A 266 -13.87 -5.48 -24.41
CA VAL A 266 -14.90 -5.80 -23.42
C VAL A 266 -16.27 -6.04 -24.05
N ALA A 267 -16.55 -5.49 -25.24
CA ALA A 267 -17.78 -5.78 -26.00
C ALA A 267 -17.96 -7.29 -26.28
N SER A 268 -16.87 -8.05 -26.36
CA SER A 268 -16.94 -9.51 -26.54
C SER A 268 -17.60 -10.26 -25.36
N LEU A 269 -17.72 -9.63 -24.18
CA LEU A 269 -18.44 -10.19 -23.03
C LEU A 269 -19.96 -10.19 -23.20
N ASP A 270 -20.50 -9.41 -24.15
CA ASP A 270 -21.94 -9.26 -24.36
C ASP A 270 -22.55 -10.40 -25.18
N PHE A 271 -21.74 -11.23 -25.85
CA PHE A 271 -22.22 -12.41 -26.57
C PHE A 271 -22.67 -13.52 -25.62
N ASN A 272 -23.43 -14.52 -26.06
CA ASN A 272 -23.74 -15.68 -25.23
C ASN A 272 -22.79 -16.84 -25.58
N THR A 273 -22.18 -17.48 -24.57
CA THR A 273 -21.27 -18.61 -24.78
C THR A 273 -21.49 -19.67 -23.68
N PRO A 274 -21.39 -20.98 -24.01
CA PRO A 274 -21.48 -22.05 -23.02
C PRO A 274 -20.40 -21.93 -21.93
N ASP A 275 -19.17 -21.55 -22.32
CA ASP A 275 -18.05 -21.38 -21.39
C ASP A 275 -17.75 -19.90 -21.14
N ARG A 276 -18.57 -19.32 -20.26
CA ARG A 276 -18.38 -17.93 -19.81
C ARG A 276 -17.05 -17.74 -19.08
N SER A 277 -16.49 -18.75 -18.41
CA SER A 277 -15.24 -18.60 -17.65
C SER A 277 -14.04 -18.41 -18.56
N ARG A 278 -13.93 -19.24 -19.60
CA ARG A 278 -12.81 -19.18 -20.54
C ARG A 278 -12.82 -17.88 -21.36
N ARG A 279 -14.01 -17.38 -21.68
CA ARG A 279 -14.17 -16.06 -22.30
C ARG A 279 -13.75 -14.94 -21.37
N ASP A 280 -14.22 -14.96 -20.12
CA ASP A 280 -13.90 -13.95 -19.12
C ASP A 280 -12.37 -13.87 -18.91
N PHE A 281 -11.71 -15.02 -18.84
CA PHE A 281 -10.24 -15.11 -18.86
C PHE A 281 -9.61 -14.50 -20.12
N ALA A 282 -10.10 -14.87 -21.31
CA ALA A 282 -9.55 -14.38 -22.57
C ALA A 282 -9.67 -12.85 -22.72
N VAL A 283 -10.76 -12.27 -22.24
CA VAL A 283 -10.97 -10.82 -22.25
C VAL A 283 -9.98 -10.10 -21.33
N ILE A 284 -9.78 -10.62 -20.11
CA ILE A 284 -8.78 -10.06 -19.19
C ILE A 284 -7.37 -10.19 -19.76
N ALA A 285 -7.02 -11.35 -20.33
CA ALA A 285 -5.73 -11.56 -21.00
C ALA A 285 -5.53 -10.63 -22.20
N ALA A 286 -6.57 -10.37 -22.99
CA ALA A 286 -6.51 -9.43 -24.11
C ALA A 286 -6.29 -7.98 -23.66
N LEU A 287 -6.93 -7.55 -22.58
CA LEU A 287 -6.70 -6.23 -21.98
C LEU A 287 -5.25 -6.07 -21.50
N LEU A 288 -4.72 -7.09 -20.81
CA LEU A 288 -3.34 -7.12 -20.35
C LEU A 288 -2.34 -7.08 -21.53
N ARG A 289 -2.58 -7.86 -22.59
CA ARG A 289 -1.76 -7.84 -23.81
C ARG A 289 -1.81 -6.51 -24.56
N ALA A 290 -2.93 -5.79 -24.46
CA ALA A 290 -3.08 -4.43 -25.00
C ALA A 290 -2.37 -3.35 -24.16
N GLY A 291 -1.63 -3.74 -23.10
CA GLY A 291 -0.92 -2.82 -22.21
C GLY A 291 -1.80 -2.18 -21.13
N ILE A 292 -3.05 -2.63 -21.00
CA ILE A 292 -3.98 -2.16 -19.97
C ILE A 292 -3.82 -3.08 -18.76
N SER A 293 -2.95 -2.69 -17.83
CA SER A 293 -2.58 -3.49 -16.65
C SER A 293 -3.07 -2.93 -15.32
N ASP A 294 -3.77 -1.79 -15.34
CA ASP A 294 -4.37 -1.24 -14.11
C ASP A 294 -5.54 -2.10 -13.66
N ARG A 295 -5.33 -2.86 -12.57
CA ARG A 295 -6.29 -3.80 -12.01
C ARG A 295 -7.66 -3.17 -11.77
N TRP A 296 -7.70 -1.95 -11.25
CA TRP A 296 -8.95 -1.28 -10.91
C TRP A 296 -9.70 -0.79 -12.16
N ALA A 297 -8.98 -0.25 -13.14
CA ALA A 297 -9.57 0.17 -14.41
C ALA A 297 -10.20 -1.01 -15.16
N ILE A 298 -9.53 -2.17 -15.18
CA ILE A 298 -10.06 -3.39 -15.78
C ILE A 298 -11.29 -3.87 -15.01
N TYR A 299 -11.26 -3.87 -13.67
CA TYR A 299 -12.41 -4.23 -12.85
C TYR A 299 -13.63 -3.35 -13.15
N GLU A 300 -13.45 -2.03 -13.21
CA GLU A 300 -14.54 -1.08 -13.52
C GLU A 300 -15.17 -1.33 -14.90
N LEU A 301 -14.40 -1.78 -15.89
CA LEU A 301 -14.89 -2.11 -17.23
C LEU A 301 -15.72 -3.40 -17.26
N VAL A 302 -15.38 -4.39 -16.43
CA VAL A 302 -15.96 -5.73 -16.51
C VAL A 302 -16.99 -6.03 -15.41
N LYS A 303 -17.00 -5.31 -14.29
CA LYS A 303 -17.82 -5.59 -13.09
C LYS A 303 -19.33 -5.71 -13.33
N SER A 304 -19.84 -5.16 -14.42
CA SER A 304 -21.26 -5.20 -14.80
C SER A 304 -21.58 -6.24 -15.87
N LYS A 305 -20.60 -7.06 -16.29
CA LYS A 305 -20.70 -7.98 -17.41
C LYS A 305 -20.34 -9.42 -17.04
N SER A 306 -20.86 -10.38 -17.81
CA SER A 306 -20.56 -11.82 -17.70
C SER A 306 -20.60 -12.36 -16.26
N LYS A 307 -19.70 -13.27 -15.84
CA LYS A 307 -19.66 -13.79 -14.46
C LYS A 307 -19.13 -12.77 -13.45
N PHE A 308 -18.56 -11.65 -13.89
CA PHE A 308 -18.09 -10.57 -13.02
C PHE A 308 -19.22 -9.77 -12.37
N LYS A 309 -20.41 -9.74 -13.00
CA LYS A 309 -21.62 -9.13 -12.40
C LYS A 309 -22.32 -10.05 -11.39
N ASP A 310 -22.18 -11.36 -11.60
CA ASP A 310 -22.91 -12.40 -10.89
C ASP A 310 -22.15 -12.85 -9.61
N ARG A 311 -20.87 -12.48 -9.46
CA ARG A 311 -19.98 -12.96 -8.39
C ARG A 311 -19.23 -11.80 -7.74
N GLU A 312 -18.95 -11.93 -6.45
CA GLU A 312 -18.12 -11.00 -5.67
C GLU A 312 -16.72 -10.77 -6.30
N PRO A 313 -16.00 -9.68 -5.93
CA PRO A 313 -14.72 -9.28 -6.54
C PRO A 313 -13.65 -10.38 -6.60
N ASP A 314 -13.77 -11.42 -5.78
CA ASP A 314 -12.93 -12.62 -5.78
C ASP A 314 -12.90 -13.38 -7.10
N TYR A 315 -14.00 -13.38 -7.89
CA TYR A 315 -13.99 -14.00 -9.21
C TYR A 315 -13.12 -13.22 -10.19
N PHE A 316 -13.22 -11.89 -10.17
CA PHE A 316 -12.34 -11.02 -10.93
C PHE A 316 -10.88 -11.24 -10.53
N GLU A 317 -10.59 -11.29 -9.24
CA GLU A 317 -9.23 -11.41 -8.74
C GLU A 317 -8.56 -12.72 -9.15
N ARG A 318 -9.27 -13.85 -9.06
CA ARG A 318 -8.77 -15.16 -9.53
C ARG A 318 -8.52 -15.17 -11.03
N THR A 319 -9.43 -14.58 -11.80
CA THR A 319 -9.33 -14.52 -13.27
C THR A 319 -8.18 -13.61 -13.72
N TYR A 320 -8.01 -12.47 -13.05
CA TYR A 320 -6.92 -11.52 -13.27
C TYR A 320 -5.56 -12.15 -12.97
N LYS A 321 -5.39 -12.77 -11.79
CA LYS A 321 -4.16 -13.47 -11.42
C LYS A 321 -3.82 -14.62 -12.37
N ALA A 322 -4.81 -15.39 -12.79
CA ALA A 322 -4.61 -16.46 -13.77
C ALA A 322 -4.15 -15.91 -15.13
N ALA A 323 -4.73 -14.80 -15.59
CA ALA A 323 -4.36 -14.16 -16.85
C ALA A 323 -2.93 -13.58 -16.82
N CYS A 324 -2.53 -12.95 -15.72
CA CYS A 324 -1.15 -12.48 -15.52
C CYS A 324 -0.15 -13.65 -15.62
N ARG A 325 -0.39 -14.74 -14.87
CA ARG A 325 0.47 -15.94 -14.90
C ARG A 325 0.59 -16.54 -16.29
N ALA A 326 -0.51 -16.62 -17.04
CA ALA A 326 -0.49 -17.16 -18.39
C ALA A 326 0.30 -16.29 -19.39
N ILE A 327 0.31 -14.97 -19.20
CA ILE A 327 1.11 -14.05 -20.02
C ILE A 327 2.60 -14.13 -19.65
N GLU A 328 2.91 -14.25 -18.36
CA GLU A 328 4.28 -14.44 -17.87
C GLU A 328 4.87 -15.77 -18.34
N GLN A 329 4.11 -16.87 -18.25
CA GLN A 329 4.50 -18.19 -18.77
C GLN A 329 4.65 -18.18 -20.29
N GLY A 330 3.78 -17.45 -21.02
CA GLY A 330 3.92 -17.28 -22.47
C GLY A 330 5.12 -16.43 -22.90
N ARG A 331 5.57 -15.50 -22.05
CA ARG A 331 6.80 -14.72 -22.26
C ARG A 331 8.04 -15.57 -22.04
N ALA A 332 8.06 -16.37 -20.96
CA ALA A 332 9.16 -17.30 -20.68
C ALA A 332 9.35 -18.35 -21.79
N VAL A 333 8.27 -18.79 -22.45
CA VAL A 333 8.34 -19.71 -23.60
C VAL A 333 8.82 -19.02 -24.88
N LEU A 334 8.58 -17.71 -25.05
CA LEU A 334 9.14 -16.97 -26.19
C LEU A 334 10.64 -16.67 -26.00
N ASP A 335 11.05 -16.42 -24.75
CA ASP A 335 12.47 -16.21 -24.41
C ASP A 335 13.31 -17.50 -24.55
N GLU A 336 12.70 -18.70 -24.50
CA GLU A 336 13.37 -19.99 -24.77
C GLU A 336 13.40 -20.38 -26.26
N VAL A 337 12.61 -19.74 -27.12
CA VAL A 337 12.49 -20.07 -28.56
C VAL A 337 13.30 -19.12 -29.45
N ASP A 338 13.82 -18.01 -28.93
CA ASP A 338 14.58 -16.99 -29.68
C ASP A 338 16.12 -17.15 -29.58
N CYS A 339 16.60 -18.38 -29.34
CA CYS A 339 18.01 -18.74 -29.50
C CYS A 339 18.27 -19.27 -30.92
N ASP A 340 18.32 -18.38 -31.91
CA ASP A 340 19.05 -18.53 -33.19
C ASP A 340 18.67 -17.37 -34.14
N ASP A 341 19.37 -16.23 -34.07
CA ASP A 341 20.08 -15.64 -35.22
C ASP A 341 20.85 -14.38 -34.80
N GLU A 342 22.10 -14.31 -35.24
CA GLU A 342 23.00 -13.18 -35.02
C GLU A 342 22.64 -12.00 -35.93
N ARG A 343 22.76 -10.76 -35.41
CA ARG A 343 23.73 -9.74 -35.91
C ARG A 343 23.52 -8.36 -35.28
N GLN A 344 24.47 -8.03 -34.41
CA GLN A 344 25.23 -6.78 -34.31
C GLN A 344 24.51 -5.43 -34.53
N SER A 345 24.45 -4.64 -33.46
CA SER A 345 25.24 -3.40 -33.40
C SER A 345 25.51 -2.98 -31.95
N SER A 346 26.75 -3.18 -31.55
CA SER A 346 27.43 -2.65 -30.36
C SER A 346 27.55 -1.13 -30.37
N ILE A 347 27.58 -0.52 -29.17
CA ILE A 347 28.44 0.59 -28.67
C ILE A 347 27.93 0.92 -27.25
N SER A 348 28.52 0.31 -26.22
CA SER A 348 29.60 0.82 -25.32
C SER A 348 29.00 1.35 -24.00
N SER A 349 28.92 0.54 -22.95
CA SER A 349 29.94 0.32 -21.90
C SER A 349 30.03 1.46 -20.87
N GLU A 350 29.51 1.15 -19.68
CA GLU A 350 30.00 1.49 -18.34
C GLU A 350 31.08 2.58 -18.19
N THR A 351 30.66 3.74 -17.65
CA THR A 351 31.36 4.65 -16.71
C THR A 351 30.30 5.73 -16.38
N ASP A 352 29.89 6.10 -15.16
CA ASP A 352 30.54 6.19 -13.87
C ASP A 352 29.56 5.85 -12.74
N ALA A 353 29.87 4.78 -11.99
CA ALA A 353 29.32 4.53 -10.68
C ALA A 353 30.28 5.15 -9.63
N HIS A 354 30.24 6.47 -9.48
CA HIS A 354 30.90 7.16 -8.35
C HIS A 354 30.21 8.49 -8.04
N SER A 355 29.22 8.47 -7.16
CA SER A 355 28.96 9.53 -6.15
C SER A 355 27.94 9.01 -5.14
N LEU A 356 28.44 8.16 -4.24
CA LEU A 356 27.75 7.80 -3.00
C LEU A 356 28.12 8.86 -1.96
N LEU A 357 27.13 9.37 -1.21
CA LEU A 357 27.21 10.34 -0.10
C LEU A 357 27.05 11.85 -0.40
N ALA A 358 26.29 12.26 -1.42
CA ALA A 358 25.84 13.65 -1.46
C ALA A 358 24.68 13.88 -0.47
N GLU A 359 24.88 14.71 0.54
CA GLU A 359 23.79 15.30 1.34
C GLU A 359 22.70 15.85 0.40
N PRO A 360 21.41 15.82 0.79
CA PRO A 360 20.35 16.36 -0.06
C PRO A 360 20.75 17.77 -0.50
N PRO A 361 20.73 18.11 -1.81
CA PRO A 361 21.32 19.34 -2.31
C PRO A 361 20.74 20.52 -1.53
N THR A 362 21.60 21.14 -0.74
CA THR A 362 21.26 22.27 0.11
C THR A 362 20.77 23.39 -0.81
N ARG A 363 19.59 23.94 -0.52
CA ARG A 363 19.00 25.01 -1.31
C ARG A 363 20.03 26.12 -1.50
N GLU A 364 20.36 26.45 -2.75
CA GLU A 364 21.23 27.57 -3.08
C GLU A 364 20.38 28.85 -3.15
N PRO A 365 20.45 29.77 -2.16
CA PRO A 365 19.62 30.96 -2.16
C PRO A 365 20.07 31.94 -3.26
N LEU A 366 19.11 32.55 -3.96
CA LEU A 366 19.41 33.62 -4.91
C LEU A 366 19.56 34.97 -4.20
N GLY A 367 20.49 35.79 -4.68
CA GLY A 367 20.70 37.14 -4.18
C GLY A 367 19.48 38.06 -4.37
N THR A 368 19.36 39.09 -3.53
CA THR A 368 18.25 40.06 -3.53
C THR A 368 18.10 40.81 -4.85
N ALA A 369 19.23 41.07 -5.53
CA ALA A 369 19.26 41.58 -6.90
C ALA A 369 19.92 40.54 -7.81
N ARG A 370 19.29 40.26 -8.97
CA ARG A 370 19.73 39.23 -9.90
C ARG A 370 19.37 39.60 -11.34
N ARG A 371 20.14 39.08 -12.30
CA ARG A 371 19.80 39.18 -13.71
C ARG A 371 18.58 38.30 -13.99
N SER A 372 17.74 38.72 -14.93
CA SER A 372 16.61 37.91 -15.38
C SER A 372 16.45 37.98 -16.90
N VAL A 373 15.94 36.90 -17.47
CA VAL A 373 15.52 36.80 -18.87
C VAL A 373 14.00 36.76 -18.88
N THR A 374 13.36 37.65 -19.63
CA THR A 374 11.90 37.63 -19.80
C THR A 374 11.55 37.37 -21.25
N HIS A 375 10.66 36.41 -21.46
CA HIS A 375 10.20 35.97 -22.76
C HIS A 375 8.68 36.01 -22.82
N GLU A 376 8.14 36.73 -23.80
CA GLU A 376 6.71 36.75 -24.07
C GLU A 376 6.36 35.66 -25.09
N PHE A 377 5.26 34.95 -24.84
CA PHE A 377 4.82 33.87 -25.70
C PHE A 377 3.33 33.90 -25.99
N ARG A 378 2.96 33.28 -27.10
CA ARG A 378 1.59 33.10 -27.54
C ARG A 378 1.39 31.68 -28.05
N ILE A 379 0.32 31.01 -27.58
CA ILE A 379 -0.07 29.66 -28.00
C ILE A 379 -1.47 29.71 -28.57
N GLY A 380 -1.58 29.39 -29.86
CA GLY A 380 -2.80 29.60 -30.64
C GLY A 380 -3.25 31.06 -30.58
N ASP A 381 -4.56 31.28 -30.72
CA ASP A 381 -5.17 32.60 -30.58
C ASP A 381 -5.74 32.86 -29.17
N GLN A 382 -5.60 31.89 -28.26
CA GLN A 382 -6.34 31.83 -27.00
C GLN A 382 -5.50 32.16 -25.76
N LEU A 383 -4.17 32.02 -25.83
CA LEU A 383 -3.29 32.20 -24.68
C LEU A 383 -2.06 33.04 -25.02
N THR A 384 -1.88 34.11 -24.26
CA THR A 384 -0.64 34.92 -24.22
C THR A 384 -0.07 34.87 -22.81
N GLY A 385 1.25 34.81 -22.66
CA GLY A 385 1.89 34.78 -21.35
C GLY A 385 3.33 35.26 -21.39
N THR A 386 3.93 35.38 -20.20
CA THR A 386 5.34 35.73 -20.02
C THR A 386 6.02 34.70 -19.13
N ILE A 387 7.26 34.36 -19.49
CA ILE A 387 8.19 33.54 -18.72
C ILE A 387 9.29 34.48 -18.25
N THR A 388 9.48 34.61 -16.94
CA THR A 388 10.61 35.36 -16.37
C THR A 388 11.51 34.41 -15.61
N VAL A 389 12.75 34.28 -16.04
CA VAL A 389 13.76 33.40 -15.44
C VAL A 389 14.79 34.25 -14.69
N GLY A 390 14.90 34.06 -13.38
CA GLY A 390 15.96 34.66 -12.56
C GLY A 390 17.22 33.80 -12.62
N LEU A 391 18.38 34.43 -12.84
CA LEU A 391 19.66 33.75 -13.02
C LEU A 391 20.57 33.90 -11.80
N TYR A 392 21.37 32.88 -11.55
CA TYR A 392 22.55 32.95 -10.69
C TYR A 392 23.66 33.81 -11.36
N PRO A 393 24.66 34.26 -10.59
CA PRO A 393 25.77 35.05 -11.14
C PRO A 393 26.51 34.35 -12.29
N ASP A 394 26.61 33.03 -12.23
CA ASP A 394 27.21 32.16 -13.25
C ASP A 394 26.37 31.96 -14.52
N GLY A 395 25.14 32.51 -14.55
CA GLY A 395 24.22 32.41 -15.69
C GLY A 395 23.28 31.20 -15.64
N ARG A 396 23.40 30.30 -14.64
CA ARG A 396 22.44 29.20 -14.45
C ARG A 396 21.06 29.75 -14.07
N PRO A 397 19.96 29.13 -14.52
CA PRO A 397 18.62 29.52 -14.09
C PRO A 397 18.34 29.02 -12.67
N GLY A 398 17.78 29.90 -11.83
CA GLY A 398 17.46 29.59 -10.43
C GLY A 398 16.00 29.81 -10.05
N GLU A 399 15.28 30.67 -10.76
CA GLU A 399 13.85 30.90 -10.53
C GLU A 399 13.11 31.06 -11.84
N VAL A 400 11.86 30.62 -11.88
CA VAL A 400 10.96 30.74 -13.02
C VAL A 400 9.62 31.27 -12.55
N PHE A 401 9.20 32.39 -13.13
CA PHE A 401 7.88 32.98 -12.94
C PHE A 401 7.10 32.88 -14.24
N LEU A 402 5.88 32.33 -14.16
CA LEU A 402 4.99 32.18 -15.29
C LEU A 402 3.76 33.04 -15.07
N ARG A 403 3.50 33.96 -15.99
CA ARG A 403 2.27 34.75 -16.02
C ARG A 403 1.51 34.47 -17.30
N VAL A 404 0.20 34.30 -17.20
CA VAL A 404 -0.68 34.15 -18.35
C VAL A 404 -1.73 35.25 -18.33
N GLY A 405 -2.01 35.82 -19.50
CA GLY A 405 -2.99 36.88 -19.70
C GLY A 405 -4.35 36.35 -20.12
N LYS A 406 -5.41 37.12 -19.78
CA LYS A 406 -6.81 36.96 -20.25
C LYS A 406 -7.49 35.60 -19.99
N GLN A 407 -6.91 34.71 -19.20
CA GLN A 407 -7.50 33.42 -18.83
C GLN A 407 -7.90 33.36 -17.35
N GLY A 408 -8.85 32.49 -17.01
CA GLY A 408 -9.45 32.37 -15.67
C GLY A 408 -8.43 32.17 -14.54
N SER A 409 -8.83 32.51 -13.31
CA SER A 409 -7.97 32.44 -12.12
C SER A 409 -7.40 31.04 -11.86
N GLU A 410 -8.04 29.97 -12.36
CA GLU A 410 -7.51 28.61 -12.23
C GLU A 410 -6.21 28.42 -13.02
N LEU A 411 -6.16 28.88 -14.27
CA LEU A 411 -4.96 28.73 -15.10
C LEU A 411 -3.81 29.59 -14.57
N SER A 412 -4.09 30.83 -14.15
CA SER A 412 -3.08 31.70 -13.53
C SER A 412 -2.52 31.10 -12.23
N GLY A 413 -3.37 30.51 -11.39
CA GLY A 413 -2.94 29.83 -10.17
C GLY A 413 -2.07 28.60 -10.48
N LEU A 414 -2.46 27.81 -11.48
CA LEU A 414 -1.69 26.65 -11.92
C LEU A 414 -0.32 27.05 -12.48
N MET A 415 -0.25 28.09 -13.30
CA MET A 415 1.03 28.59 -13.86
C MET A 415 1.95 29.14 -12.77
N SER A 416 1.39 29.89 -11.82
CA SER A 416 2.14 30.36 -10.64
C SER A 416 2.71 29.19 -9.82
N THR A 417 1.92 28.14 -9.63
CA THR A 417 2.35 26.92 -8.92
C THR A 417 3.46 26.19 -9.66
N ILE A 418 3.36 26.06 -10.99
CA ILE A 418 4.38 25.41 -11.82
C ILE A 418 5.70 26.20 -11.80
N GLY A 419 5.65 27.53 -11.91
CA GLY A 419 6.83 28.38 -11.77
C GLY A 419 7.52 28.20 -10.41
N ALA A 420 6.75 28.18 -9.33
CA ALA A 420 7.28 27.97 -7.98
C ALA A 420 7.93 26.58 -7.81
N LEU A 421 7.28 25.52 -8.29
CA LEU A 421 7.84 24.16 -8.24
C LEU A 421 9.12 24.04 -9.07
N THR A 422 9.14 24.63 -10.27
CA THR A 422 10.31 24.64 -11.15
C THR A 422 11.47 25.39 -10.49
N SER A 423 11.19 26.52 -9.83
CA SER A 423 12.18 27.27 -9.05
C SER A 423 12.78 26.44 -7.92
N ILE A 424 11.97 25.64 -7.20
CA ILE A 424 12.46 24.74 -6.15
C ILE A 424 13.38 23.66 -6.73
N CYS A 425 13.04 23.11 -7.90
CA CYS A 425 13.88 22.12 -8.59
C CYS A 425 15.23 22.72 -8.98
N LEU A 426 15.23 23.90 -9.61
CA LEU A 426 16.46 24.57 -10.04
C LEU A 426 17.37 24.96 -8.85
N GLN A 427 16.79 25.48 -7.76
CA GLN A 427 17.54 25.82 -6.54
C GLN A 427 18.13 24.60 -5.80
N ARG A 428 17.67 23.39 -6.16
CA ARG A 428 18.17 22.11 -5.65
C ARG A 428 19.07 21.39 -6.67
N GLY A 429 19.50 22.08 -7.73
CA GLY A 429 20.46 21.55 -8.70
C GLY A 429 19.87 20.60 -9.73
N VAL A 430 18.55 20.55 -9.91
CA VAL A 430 17.96 19.75 -10.99
C VAL A 430 18.32 20.38 -12.35
N PRO A 431 18.95 19.65 -13.28
CA PRO A 431 19.28 20.16 -14.60
C PRO A 431 18.04 20.59 -15.38
N VAL A 432 18.14 21.69 -16.12
CA VAL A 432 17.04 22.17 -16.98
C VAL A 432 16.68 21.14 -18.04
N ARG A 433 17.69 20.45 -18.58
CA ARG A 433 17.51 19.39 -19.57
C ARG A 433 16.62 18.26 -19.07
N ASP A 434 16.82 17.79 -17.83
CA ASP A 434 15.98 16.75 -17.24
C ASP A 434 14.51 17.19 -17.12
N LEU A 435 14.29 18.47 -16.78
CA LEU A 435 12.96 19.07 -16.72
C LEU A 435 12.36 19.19 -18.14
N ALA A 436 13.14 19.63 -19.12
CA ALA A 436 12.73 19.76 -20.52
C ALA A 436 12.34 18.40 -21.12
N ASP A 437 13.18 17.38 -20.94
CA ASP A 437 12.92 16.02 -21.42
C ASP A 437 11.67 15.43 -20.77
N LYS A 438 11.44 15.74 -19.48
CA LYS A 438 10.28 15.19 -18.75
C LYS A 438 8.95 15.83 -19.13
N PHE A 439 8.94 17.16 -19.31
CA PHE A 439 7.71 17.93 -19.48
C PHE A 439 7.45 18.36 -20.93
N SER A 440 8.41 18.14 -21.83
CA SER A 440 8.17 18.23 -23.26
C SER A 440 7.07 17.25 -23.68
N HIS A 441 6.30 17.69 -24.66
CA HIS A 441 5.23 16.98 -25.32
C HIS A 441 4.03 16.57 -24.47
N VAL A 442 3.93 17.08 -23.24
CA VAL A 442 2.72 16.98 -22.44
C VAL A 442 1.56 17.69 -23.18
N ARG A 443 0.43 17.01 -23.32
CA ARG A 443 -0.71 17.44 -24.14
C ARG A 443 -1.89 17.86 -23.28
N PHE A 444 -2.33 19.11 -23.42
CA PHE A 444 -3.60 19.63 -22.89
C PHE A 444 -3.84 21.05 -23.43
N GLU A 445 -5.09 21.49 -23.44
CA GLU A 445 -5.46 22.84 -23.87
C GLU A 445 -5.12 23.89 -22.80
N PRO A 446 -4.63 25.08 -23.17
CA PRO A 446 -4.49 25.59 -24.54
C PRO A 446 -3.28 25.01 -25.30
N SER A 447 -3.52 24.57 -26.54
CA SER A 447 -2.51 24.07 -27.48
C SER A 447 -2.59 24.80 -28.83
N GLY A 448 -1.54 24.73 -29.65
CA GLY A 448 -1.58 25.26 -31.01
C GLY A 448 -0.26 25.84 -31.51
N ILE A 449 -0.36 26.51 -32.66
CA ILE A 449 0.76 27.19 -33.33
C ILE A 449 1.25 28.33 -32.44
N THR A 450 2.55 28.52 -32.38
CA THR A 450 3.19 29.60 -31.60
C THR A 450 3.90 30.59 -32.52
N GLY A 451 4.30 31.73 -31.97
CA GLY A 451 5.14 32.71 -32.66
C GLY A 451 6.64 32.45 -32.57
N ASN A 452 7.08 31.35 -31.96
CA ASN A 452 8.50 31.03 -31.75
C ASN A 452 8.97 29.96 -32.76
N SER A 453 10.06 30.24 -33.48
CA SER A 453 10.68 29.34 -34.46
C SER A 453 11.15 28.02 -33.85
N ASP A 454 11.56 28.03 -32.58
CA ASP A 454 12.16 26.86 -31.92
C ASP A 454 11.07 25.92 -31.38
N VAL A 455 9.87 26.47 -31.14
CA VAL A 455 8.68 25.71 -30.75
C VAL A 455 7.50 26.10 -31.65
N PRO A 456 7.49 25.74 -32.95
CA PRO A 456 6.46 26.22 -33.88
C PRO A 456 5.04 25.80 -33.49
N ILE A 457 4.90 24.63 -32.86
CA ILE A 457 3.62 24.10 -32.37
C ILE A 457 3.83 23.59 -30.94
N ALA A 458 3.04 24.14 -30.02
CA ALA A 458 2.98 23.71 -28.63
C ALA A 458 1.79 22.77 -28.41
N LYS A 459 2.04 21.64 -27.76
CA LYS A 459 1.04 20.64 -27.35
C LYS A 459 0.32 21.03 -26.05
N SER A 460 0.86 21.99 -25.32
CA SER A 460 0.29 22.66 -24.15
C SER A 460 1.15 23.87 -23.76
N VAL A 461 0.66 24.69 -22.81
CA VAL A 461 1.49 25.74 -22.18
C VAL A 461 2.72 25.17 -21.46
N VAL A 462 2.61 24.00 -20.84
CA VAL A 462 3.74 23.35 -20.14
C VAL A 462 4.76 22.83 -21.15
N ASP A 463 4.32 22.20 -22.23
CA ASP A 463 5.20 21.78 -23.34
C ASP A 463 6.00 22.98 -23.89
N TYR A 464 5.34 24.11 -24.12
CA TYR A 464 6.03 25.32 -24.59
C TYR A 464 7.07 25.82 -23.60
N VAL A 465 6.69 25.99 -22.32
CA VAL A 465 7.59 26.54 -21.28
C VAL A 465 8.84 25.68 -21.13
N PHE A 466 8.70 24.36 -21.01
CA PHE A 466 9.83 23.49 -20.75
C PHE A 466 10.71 23.24 -21.99
N ARG A 467 10.13 23.25 -23.20
CA ARG A 467 10.94 23.22 -24.43
C ARG A 467 11.71 24.51 -24.63
N TRP A 468 11.10 25.66 -24.35
CA TRP A 468 11.81 26.95 -24.41
C TRP A 468 12.92 27.04 -23.35
N LEU A 469 12.67 26.58 -22.12
CA LEU A 469 13.70 26.50 -21.09
C LEU A 469 14.86 25.57 -21.48
N GLY A 470 14.55 24.42 -22.08
CA GLY A 470 15.56 23.48 -22.58
C GLY A 470 16.40 24.07 -23.71
N GLU A 471 15.79 24.77 -24.66
CA GLU A 471 16.54 25.40 -25.76
C GLU A 471 17.44 26.54 -25.26
N MET A 472 16.97 27.33 -24.30
CA MET A 472 17.69 28.50 -23.81
C MET A 472 18.78 28.20 -22.76
N PHE A 473 18.61 27.13 -21.97
CA PHE A 473 19.45 26.86 -20.79
C PHE A 473 19.84 25.38 -20.61
N GLY A 474 19.44 24.49 -21.52
CA GLY A 474 19.59 23.03 -21.41
C GLY A 474 20.83 22.44 -22.07
#